data_AF-A0A3D1P1P2-F1
#
_entry.id   AF-A0A3D1P1P2-F1
#
_cell.length_a   1.000
_cell.length_b   1.000
_cell.length_c   1.000
_cell.angle_alpha   90.00
_cell.angle_beta   90.00
_cell.angle_gamma   90.00
#
_symmetry.space_group_name_H-M   'P 1'
#
loop_
_entity.id
_entity.type
_entity.pdbx_description
1 polymer ?
#
loop_
_entity_poly.entity_id
_entity_poly.type
_entity_poly.pdbx_seq_one_letter_code
_entity_poly.pdbx_strand_id
1 'polypeptide(L)'
;MLWLRPLLGVSREALRDALRARGVGWVEDPSNADPRFLRVRARQALSVLEGLGIDAATLAATAGRMQRARMVLEDAAQRALETHVTEDRGILRIGAAALDLPGETRDRLFAHLLMQLSGSAYRPRLEDLQRLLAAGRGTLMGCLLRRR
;
A
#
# COMPACT_ATOMS: atom_id res chain seq x y z
N MET A 1 15.48 5.48 -9.77
CA MET A 1 15.03 6.90 -9.70
C MET A 1 14.37 7.13 -8.34
N LEU A 2 14.80 8.17 -7.61
CA LEU A 2 14.22 8.53 -6.31
C LEU A 2 13.14 9.61 -6.51
N TRP A 3 11.94 9.37 -5.99
CA TRP A 3 10.83 10.33 -6.04
C TRP A 3 10.62 10.93 -4.66
N LEU A 4 10.72 12.26 -4.55
CA LEU A 4 10.56 12.99 -3.29
C LEU A 4 9.22 13.76 -3.26
N ARG A 5 8.67 13.95 -2.06
CA ARG A 5 7.44 14.70 -1.79
C ARG A 5 7.68 15.76 -0.68
N PRO A 6 8.58 16.73 -0.89
CA PRO A 6 9.01 17.66 0.17
C PRO A 6 7.86 18.52 0.72
N LEU A 7 6.80 18.75 -0.07
CA LEU A 7 5.65 19.56 0.30
C LEU A 7 4.44 18.73 0.75
N LEU A 8 4.60 17.43 1.03
CA LEU A 8 3.47 16.55 1.38
C LEU A 8 2.71 17.01 2.63
N GLY A 9 3.42 17.63 3.58
CA GLY A 9 2.83 18.16 4.81
C GLY A 9 2.37 19.62 4.72
N VAL A 10 2.49 20.27 3.55
CA VAL A 10 2.16 21.70 3.40
C VAL A 10 0.81 21.84 2.70
N SER A 11 -0.09 22.64 3.28
CA SER A 11 -1.40 22.90 2.68
C SER A 11 -1.29 23.76 1.42
N ARG A 12 -2.29 23.66 0.54
CA ARG A 12 -2.36 24.50 -0.67
C ARG A 12 -2.39 26.00 -0.31
N GLU A 13 -3.12 26.37 0.74
CA GLU A 13 -3.24 27.78 1.11
C GLU A 13 -1.94 28.32 1.72
N ALA A 14 -1.25 27.53 2.55
CA ALA A 14 0.08 27.91 3.06
C ALA A 14 1.09 28.15 1.94
N LEU A 15 1.04 27.34 0.86
CA LEU A 15 1.88 27.59 -0.33
C LEU A 15 1.49 28.89 -1.04
N ARG A 16 0.19 29.16 -1.20
CA ARG A 16 -0.29 30.40 -1.84
C ARG A 16 0.08 31.64 -1.02
N ASP A 17 -0.06 31.60 0.29
CA ASP A 17 0.36 32.70 1.18
C ASP A 17 1.86 32.96 1.06
N ALA A 18 2.67 31.91 1.04
CA ALA A 18 4.12 32.03 0.85
C ALA A 18 4.50 32.63 -0.52
N LEU A 19 3.74 32.32 -1.58
CA LEU A 19 3.94 32.89 -2.92
C LEU A 19 3.49 34.35 -2.99
N ARG A 20 2.32 34.68 -2.42
CA ARG A 20 1.80 36.06 -2.32
C ARG A 20 2.78 36.96 -1.57
N ALA A 21 3.30 36.51 -0.42
CA ALA A 21 4.29 37.25 0.36
C ALA A 21 5.61 37.52 -0.39
N ARG A 22 5.90 36.74 -1.44
CA ARG A 22 7.09 36.89 -2.29
C ARG A 22 6.78 37.58 -3.62
N GLY A 23 5.53 37.99 -3.86
CA GLY A 23 5.10 38.56 -5.13
C GLY A 23 5.21 37.60 -6.32
N VAL A 24 5.20 36.29 -6.07
CA VAL A 24 5.33 35.26 -7.12
C VAL A 24 3.95 34.82 -7.58
N GLY A 25 3.65 35.04 -8.86
CA GLY A 25 2.43 34.53 -9.51
C GLY A 25 2.51 33.02 -9.79
N TRP A 26 1.36 32.40 -10.05
CA TRP A 26 1.28 31.01 -10.48
C TRP A 26 0.17 30.82 -11.53
N VAL A 27 0.25 29.72 -12.28
CA VAL A 27 -0.75 29.34 -13.29
C VAL A 27 -1.76 28.38 -12.65
N GLU A 28 -3.05 28.62 -12.89
CA GLU A 28 -4.12 27.70 -12.51
C GLU A 28 -4.41 26.75 -13.67
N ASP A 29 -4.05 25.47 -13.52
CA ASP A 29 -4.38 24.44 -14.50
C ASP A 29 -5.89 24.10 -14.44
N PRO A 30 -6.64 24.22 -15.56
CA PRO A 30 -8.07 23.88 -15.63
C PRO A 30 -8.39 22.46 -15.16
N SER A 31 -7.45 21.51 -15.30
CA SER A 31 -7.61 20.11 -14.87
C SER A 31 -7.75 19.96 -13.34
N ASN A 32 -7.47 21.00 -12.57
CA ASN A 32 -7.67 21.02 -11.12
C ASN A 32 -9.13 21.14 -10.70
N ALA A 33 -10.00 21.63 -11.61
CA ALA A 33 -11.43 21.84 -11.37
C ALA A 33 -12.32 20.92 -12.23
N ASP A 34 -11.74 20.12 -13.11
CA ASP A 34 -12.50 19.25 -14.03
C ASP A 34 -13.10 18.02 -13.30
N PRO A 35 -14.44 17.93 -13.17
CA PRO A 35 -15.11 16.86 -12.42
C PRO A 35 -15.03 15.49 -13.10
N ARG A 36 -14.54 15.40 -14.35
CA ARG A 36 -14.30 14.11 -15.00
C ARG A 36 -13.26 13.28 -14.25
N PHE A 37 -12.31 13.94 -13.58
CA PHE A 37 -11.28 13.26 -12.79
C PHE A 37 -11.77 12.91 -11.38
N LEU A 38 -11.57 11.65 -10.99
CA LEU A 38 -11.96 11.16 -9.65
C LEU A 38 -11.34 11.98 -8.52
N ARG A 39 -10.10 12.46 -8.69
CA ARG A 39 -9.39 13.31 -7.70
C ARG A 39 -10.14 14.61 -7.37
N VAL A 40 -10.82 15.20 -8.36
CA VAL A 40 -11.58 16.44 -8.19
C VAL A 40 -12.87 16.14 -7.44
N ARG A 41 -13.60 15.09 -7.87
CA ARG A 41 -14.80 14.61 -7.17
C ARG A 41 -14.53 14.23 -5.73
N ALA A 42 -13.42 13.53 -5.46
CA ALA A 42 -13.02 13.16 -4.10
C ALA A 42 -12.74 14.40 -3.22
N ARG A 43 -12.09 15.43 -3.78
CA ARG A 43 -11.87 16.69 -3.06
C ARG A 43 -13.16 17.43 -2.76
N GLN A 44 -14.09 17.47 -3.72
CA GLN A 44 -15.42 18.07 -3.52
C GLN A 44 -16.22 17.33 -2.46
N ALA A 45 -16.19 15.99 -2.49
CA ALA A 45 -16.82 15.17 -1.46
C ALA A 45 -16.21 15.42 -0.08
N LEU A 46 -14.88 15.57 0.01
CA LEU A 46 -14.20 15.86 1.26
C LEU A 46 -14.72 17.17 1.89
N SER A 47 -14.91 18.23 1.09
CA SER A 47 -15.47 19.50 1.57
C SER A 47 -16.88 19.35 2.15
N VAL A 48 -17.69 18.40 1.68
CA VAL A 48 -19.01 18.10 2.27
C VAL A 48 -18.87 17.34 3.60
N LEU A 49 -17.83 16.51 3.73
CA LEU A 49 -17.60 15.68 4.91
C LEU A 49 -16.85 16.41 6.03
N GLU A 50 -16.27 17.58 5.77
CA GLU A 50 -15.54 18.40 6.76
C GLU A 50 -16.41 18.70 7.99
N GLY A 51 -17.71 18.98 7.82
CA GLY A 51 -18.64 19.22 8.93
C GLY A 51 -18.86 18.02 9.86
N LEU A 52 -18.47 16.82 9.42
CA LEU A 52 -18.48 15.59 10.21
C LEU A 52 -17.11 15.26 10.82
N GLY A 53 -16.13 16.16 10.70
CA GLY A 53 -14.76 15.96 11.16
C GLY A 53 -13.92 15.06 10.24
N ILE A 54 -14.36 14.80 9.01
CA ILE A 54 -13.58 14.06 8.01
C ILE A 54 -12.97 15.08 7.05
N ASP A 55 -11.80 15.57 7.42
CA ASP A 55 -11.02 16.54 6.64
C ASP A 55 -9.68 15.96 6.17
N ALA A 56 -8.96 16.74 5.37
CA ALA A 56 -7.67 16.33 4.83
C ALA A 56 -6.63 16.06 5.94
N ALA A 57 -6.67 16.81 7.04
CA ALA A 57 -5.72 16.66 8.15
C ALA A 57 -5.95 15.34 8.90
N THR A 58 -7.21 15.00 9.15
CA THR A 58 -7.65 13.78 9.81
C THR A 58 -7.36 12.54 8.96
N LEU A 59 -7.57 12.64 7.64
CA LEU A 59 -7.17 11.58 6.72
C LEU A 59 -5.64 11.41 6.67
N ALA A 60 -4.87 12.50 6.67
CA ALA A 60 -3.40 12.44 6.71
C ALA A 60 -2.89 11.82 8.02
N ALA A 61 -3.47 12.20 9.15
CA ALA A 61 -3.16 11.60 10.45
C ALA A 61 -3.48 10.09 10.48
N THR A 62 -4.61 9.70 9.89
CA THR A 62 -5.01 8.29 9.75
C THR A 62 -4.02 7.54 8.86
N ALA A 63 -3.62 8.09 7.72
CA ALA A 63 -2.58 7.51 6.86
C ALA A 63 -1.25 7.32 7.61
N GLY A 64 -0.84 8.30 8.43
CA GLY A 64 0.34 8.18 9.29
C GLY A 64 0.23 7.06 10.33
N ARG A 65 -0.94 6.86 10.94
CA ARG A 65 -1.20 5.72 11.86
C ARG A 65 -1.13 4.39 11.11
N MET A 66 -1.76 4.31 9.94
CA MET A 66 -1.74 3.11 9.09
C MET A 66 -0.34 2.78 8.60
N GLN A 67 0.49 3.77 8.30
CA GLN A 67 1.90 3.55 7.95
C GLN A 67 2.67 2.91 9.10
N ARG A 68 2.49 3.38 10.34
CA ARG A 68 3.11 2.76 11.52
C ARG A 68 2.65 1.32 11.74
N ALA A 69 1.34 1.07 11.65
CA ALA A 69 0.80 -0.27 11.74
C ALA A 69 1.37 -1.18 10.64
N ARG A 70 1.45 -0.67 9.40
CA ARG A 70 2.06 -1.39 8.28
C ARG A 70 3.51 -1.76 8.58
N MET A 71 4.34 -0.86 9.11
CA MET A 71 5.74 -1.16 9.40
C MET A 71 5.88 -2.37 10.34
N VAL A 72 5.06 -2.44 11.39
CA VAL A 72 5.04 -3.58 12.32
C VAL A 72 4.65 -4.88 11.61
N LEU A 73 3.67 -4.83 10.71
CA LEU A 73 3.21 -5.99 9.95
C LEU A 73 4.23 -6.46 8.91
N GLU A 74 4.94 -5.54 8.24
CA GLU A 74 6.03 -5.92 7.32
C GLU A 74 7.19 -6.59 8.09
N ASP A 75 7.53 -6.05 9.26
CA ASP A 75 8.58 -6.60 10.14
C ASP A 75 8.20 -7.99 10.68
N ALA A 76 6.93 -8.20 11.06
CA ALA A 76 6.43 -9.52 11.41
C ALA A 76 6.48 -10.51 10.23
N ALA A 77 6.14 -10.07 9.01
CA ALA A 77 6.22 -10.90 7.82
C ALA A 77 7.67 -11.25 7.46
N GLN A 78 8.60 -10.32 7.64
CA GLN A 78 10.03 -10.54 7.43
C GLN A 78 10.60 -11.58 8.41
N ARG A 79 10.27 -11.49 9.71
CA ARG A 79 10.65 -12.53 10.67
C ARG A 79 10.05 -13.90 10.33
N ALA A 80 8.81 -13.92 9.84
CA ALA A 80 8.17 -15.15 9.41
C ALA A 80 8.87 -15.76 8.18
N LEU A 81 9.36 -14.93 7.26
CA LEU A 81 10.17 -15.36 6.12
C LEU A 81 11.43 -16.08 6.59
N GLU A 82 12.19 -15.43 7.49
CA GLU A 82 13.45 -15.96 8.04
C GLU A 82 13.23 -17.26 8.83
N THR A 83 12.10 -17.38 9.53
CA THR A 83 11.80 -18.53 10.39
C THR A 83 11.26 -19.72 9.62
N HIS A 84 10.40 -19.49 8.62
CA HIS A 84 9.59 -20.55 8.01
C HIS A 84 9.98 -20.88 6.57
N VAL A 85 10.81 -20.07 5.91
CA VAL A 85 11.12 -20.26 4.50
C VAL A 85 12.58 -20.59 4.29
N THR A 86 12.83 -21.63 3.52
CA THR A 86 14.15 -22.01 3.03
C THR A 86 14.14 -22.07 1.51
N GLU A 87 15.26 -21.73 0.89
CA GLU A 87 15.43 -21.85 -0.56
C GLU A 87 16.23 -23.11 -0.90
N ASP A 88 15.75 -23.88 -1.86
CA ASP A 88 16.40 -25.06 -2.40
C ASP A 88 16.33 -25.01 -3.94
N ARG A 89 17.43 -24.60 -4.57
CA ARG A 89 17.59 -24.57 -6.04
C ARG A 89 16.47 -23.81 -6.77
N GLY A 90 16.12 -22.62 -6.27
CA GLY A 90 15.04 -21.79 -6.84
C GLY A 90 13.62 -22.21 -6.44
N ILE A 91 13.47 -23.23 -5.57
CA ILE A 91 12.20 -23.61 -4.96
C ILE A 91 12.18 -23.09 -3.53
N LEU A 92 11.15 -22.32 -3.18
CA LEU A 92 10.92 -21.91 -1.80
C LEU A 92 10.13 -22.99 -1.06
N ARG A 93 10.74 -23.52 0.00
CA ARG A 93 10.13 -24.49 0.91
C ARG A 93 9.62 -23.74 2.13
N ILE A 94 8.33 -23.88 2.39
CA ILE A 94 7.63 -23.18 3.45
C ILE A 94 7.22 -24.21 4.50
N GLY A 95 7.67 -24.04 5.74
CA GLY A 95 7.27 -24.90 6.84
C GLY A 95 5.76 -24.81 7.09
N ALA A 96 5.12 -25.94 7.39
CA ALA A 96 3.66 -26.00 7.54
C ALA A 96 3.11 -25.01 8.59
N ALA A 97 3.87 -24.73 9.65
CA ALA A 97 3.54 -23.76 10.68
C ALA A 97 3.32 -22.32 10.16
N ALA A 98 3.82 -21.99 8.96
CA ALA A 98 3.54 -20.69 8.34
C ALA A 98 2.05 -20.48 8.03
N LEU A 99 1.27 -21.56 7.89
CA LEU A 99 -0.18 -21.48 7.66
C LEU A 99 -0.95 -21.09 8.93
N ASP A 100 -0.37 -21.33 10.10
CA ASP A 100 -0.94 -21.05 11.42
C ASP A 100 -0.61 -19.63 11.92
N LEU A 101 0.19 -18.87 11.17
CA LEU A 101 0.48 -17.47 11.46
C LEU A 101 -0.81 -16.63 11.46
N PRO A 102 -0.84 -15.51 12.20
CA PRO A 102 -1.92 -14.53 12.11
C PRO A 102 -2.19 -14.14 10.65
N GLY A 103 -3.47 -14.04 10.28
CA GLY A 103 -3.89 -13.95 8.88
C GLY A 103 -3.16 -12.87 8.08
N GLU A 104 -3.03 -11.66 8.63
CA GLU A 104 -2.32 -10.56 7.97
C GLU A 104 -0.81 -10.83 7.78
N THR A 105 -0.16 -11.48 8.76
CA THR A 105 1.27 -11.87 8.67
C THR A 105 1.45 -12.97 7.63
N ARG A 106 0.58 -13.99 7.64
CA ARG A 106 0.58 -15.07 6.66
C ARG A 106 0.39 -14.52 5.25
N ASP A 107 -0.64 -13.72 5.03
CA ASP A 107 -0.97 -13.23 3.70
C ASP A 107 0.14 -12.30 3.16
N ARG A 108 0.78 -11.50 4.03
CA ARG A 108 1.96 -10.69 3.66
C ARG A 108 3.17 -11.54 3.30
N LEU A 109 3.46 -12.58 4.09
CA LEU A 109 4.55 -13.52 3.81
C LEU A 109 4.36 -14.12 2.40
N PHE A 110 3.22 -14.73 2.12
CA PHE A 110 2.99 -15.37 0.83
C PHE A 110 2.92 -14.36 -0.33
N ALA A 111 2.36 -13.16 -0.11
CA ALA A 111 2.41 -12.10 -1.13
C ALA A 111 3.85 -11.68 -1.45
N HIS A 112 4.72 -11.56 -0.44
CA HIS A 112 6.14 -11.25 -0.63
C HIS A 112 6.85 -12.33 -1.44
N LEU A 113 6.63 -13.61 -1.10
CA LEU A 113 7.20 -14.74 -1.83
C LEU A 113 6.77 -14.75 -3.30
N LEU A 114 5.50 -14.52 -3.58
CA LEU A 114 4.97 -14.47 -4.94
C LEU A 114 5.57 -13.29 -5.72
N MET A 115 5.68 -12.11 -5.11
CA MET A 115 6.31 -10.95 -5.77
C MET A 115 7.79 -11.22 -6.07
N GLN A 116 8.52 -11.84 -5.14
CA GLN A 116 9.93 -12.18 -5.32
C GLN A 116 10.14 -13.19 -6.46
N LEU A 117 9.34 -14.25 -6.51
CA LEU A 117 9.46 -15.29 -7.53
C LEU A 117 8.97 -14.84 -8.91
N SER A 118 7.91 -14.04 -8.97
CA SER A 118 7.33 -13.57 -10.24
C SER A 118 8.00 -12.31 -10.79
N GLY A 119 8.75 -11.57 -9.98
CA GLY A 119 9.27 -10.25 -10.33
C GLY A 119 8.19 -9.16 -10.41
N SER A 120 6.97 -9.43 -9.96
CA SER A 120 5.86 -8.45 -10.02
C SER A 120 6.11 -7.26 -9.09
N ALA A 121 5.85 -6.05 -9.59
CA ALA A 121 5.88 -4.83 -8.80
C ALA A 121 4.70 -4.69 -7.81
N TYR A 122 3.63 -5.47 -8.02
CA TYR A 122 2.40 -5.38 -7.22
C TYR A 122 2.07 -6.71 -6.55
N ARG A 123 1.46 -6.62 -5.35
CA ARG A 123 0.91 -7.76 -4.61
C ARG A 123 -0.24 -8.41 -5.38
N PRO A 124 -0.48 -9.72 -5.21
CA PRO A 124 -1.70 -10.33 -5.71
C PRO A 124 -2.93 -9.71 -5.05
N ARG A 125 -4.08 -9.85 -5.70
CA ARG A 125 -5.37 -9.59 -5.04
C ARG A 125 -5.49 -10.51 -3.83
N LEU A 126 -5.92 -9.96 -2.70
CA LEU A 126 -5.99 -10.69 -1.43
C LEU A 126 -6.87 -11.93 -1.54
N GLU A 127 -8.03 -11.81 -2.19
CA GLU A 127 -8.98 -12.91 -2.39
C GLU A 127 -8.38 -14.06 -3.20
N ASP A 128 -7.62 -13.77 -4.26
CA ASP A 128 -6.97 -14.79 -5.09
C ASP A 128 -5.84 -15.49 -4.33
N LEU A 129 -5.08 -14.73 -3.54
CA LEU A 129 -4.07 -15.28 -2.64
C LEU A 129 -4.70 -16.22 -1.60
N GLN A 130 -5.74 -15.76 -0.90
CA GLN A 130 -6.40 -16.55 0.14
C GLN A 130 -7.04 -17.82 -0.46
N ARG A 131 -7.61 -17.73 -1.67
CA ARG A 131 -8.12 -18.91 -2.40
C ARG A 131 -7.01 -19.92 -2.70
N LEU A 132 -5.84 -19.45 -3.14
CA LEU A 132 -4.67 -20.32 -3.38
C LEU A 132 -4.20 -21.01 -2.08
N LEU A 133 -4.09 -20.25 -0.98
CA LEU A 133 -3.66 -20.80 0.31
C LEU A 133 -4.64 -21.83 0.86
N ALA A 134 -5.94 -21.56 0.76
CA ALA A 134 -6.99 -22.50 1.15
C ALA A 134 -6.98 -23.78 0.31
N ALA A 135 -6.73 -23.67 -1.01
CA ALA A 135 -6.61 -24.83 -1.88
C ALA A 135 -5.34 -25.66 -1.63
N GLY A 136 -4.28 -25.05 -1.08
CA GLY A 136 -2.98 -25.69 -0.82
C GLY A 136 -2.21 -26.11 -2.08
N ARG A 137 -2.76 -25.83 -3.27
CA ARG A 137 -2.16 -26.08 -4.57
C ARG A 137 -2.75 -25.16 -5.62
N GLY A 138 -1.97 -24.83 -6.64
CA GLY A 138 -2.42 -24.04 -7.79
C GLY A 138 -1.39 -23.03 -8.22
N THR A 139 -1.76 -22.19 -9.19
CA THR A 139 -0.87 -21.17 -9.75
C THR A 139 -1.40 -19.77 -9.51
N LEU A 140 -0.51 -18.84 -9.14
CA LEU A 140 -0.82 -17.42 -9.04
C LEU A 140 0.41 -16.61 -9.43
N MET A 141 0.23 -15.57 -10.25
CA MET A 141 1.32 -14.72 -10.75
C MET A 141 2.46 -15.50 -11.44
N GLY A 142 2.13 -16.62 -12.09
CA GLY A 142 3.13 -17.49 -12.74
C GLY A 142 3.91 -18.40 -11.79
N CYS A 143 3.65 -18.35 -10.48
CA CYS A 143 4.25 -19.24 -9.49
C CYS A 143 3.33 -20.43 -9.18
N LEU A 144 3.90 -21.62 -8.96
CA LEU A 144 3.18 -22.83 -8.56
C LEU A 144 3.32 -23.06 -7.04
N LEU A 145 2.20 -23.12 -6.33
CA LEU A 145 2.12 -23.64 -4.97
C LEU A 145 1.71 -25.11 -5.01
N ARG A 146 2.37 -25.95 -4.21
CA ARG A 146 1.98 -27.34 -4.00
C ARG A 146 2.36 -27.81 -2.61
N ARG A 147 1.37 -28.19 -1.80
CA ARG A 147 1.56 -28.90 -0.53
C ARG A 147 2.11 -30.31 -0.82
N ARG A 148 3.17 -30.69 -0.12
CA ARG A 148 3.69 -32.07 -0.11
C ARG A 148 3.24 -32.77 1.16
#